data_AF-A0A959I4E3-F1
#
_entry.id   AF-A0A959I4E3-F1
#
_cell.length_a   1.000
_cell.length_b   1.000
_cell.length_c   1.000
_cell.angle_alpha   90.00
_cell.angle_beta   90.00
_cell.angle_gamma   90.00
#
_symmetry.space_group_name_H-M   'P 1'
#
loop_
_entity.id
_entity.type
_entity.pdbx_description
1 polymer ?
#
loop_
_entity_poly.entity_id
_entity_poly.type
_entity_poly.pdbx_seq_one_letter_code
_entity_poly.pdbx_strand_id
1 'polypeptide(L)'
;MLPTLGLMAMLTLVGLYLYFFTKEPVAWPSFFSMMAFYILIFLTGAYAATLRESEDTQGFLLAGRQLPLWIAVFTMSATWIGGGYINGTAEYAASSGLVWVQAPWGYALSLIIGGLFFARRMRRYQFQTMLDPLEQRFGKRMAALLFLPALTGEIFWTAAILTALGTTFGTIVGLDTTTSIVLSAAITIAYTALGGLWSVALTDFVQLILLLGGLFLVVPFALSHVGGWDAAWQAYRELYGPAASLLPSRQALGSYYWNWWDYAL
;
A
#
# COMPACT_ATOMS: atom_id res chain seq x y z
N MET A 1 18.57 7.45 -17.52
CA MET A 1 19.25 6.18 -17.87
C MET A 1 20.29 5.74 -16.86
N LEU A 2 21.17 6.63 -16.34
CA LEU A 2 22.13 6.26 -15.28
C LEU A 2 21.50 5.62 -14.02
N PRO A 3 20.39 6.14 -13.47
CA PRO A 3 19.77 5.57 -12.26
C PRO A 3 19.21 4.16 -12.50
N THR A 4 18.68 3.92 -13.69
CA THR A 4 18.13 2.63 -14.13
C THR A 4 19.23 1.56 -14.22
N LEU A 5 20.37 1.94 -14.82
CA LEU A 5 21.56 1.09 -14.90
C LEU A 5 22.12 0.78 -13.50
N GLY A 6 22.09 1.75 -12.58
CA GLY A 6 22.47 1.57 -11.19
C GLY A 6 21.58 0.57 -10.45
N LEU A 7 20.27 0.66 -10.61
CA LEU A 7 19.32 -0.30 -10.02
C LEU A 7 19.55 -1.71 -10.57
N MET A 8 19.70 -1.85 -11.90
CA MET A 8 19.97 -3.15 -12.51
C MET A 8 21.32 -3.73 -12.03
N ALA A 9 22.36 -2.91 -11.93
CA ALA A 9 23.64 -3.33 -11.39
C ALA A 9 23.51 -3.79 -9.93
N MET A 10 22.78 -3.03 -9.09
CA MET A 10 22.54 -3.40 -7.70
C MET A 10 21.77 -4.73 -7.58
N LEU A 11 20.67 -4.89 -8.32
CA LEU A 11 19.88 -6.13 -8.32
C LEU A 11 20.69 -7.33 -8.83
N THR A 12 21.53 -7.11 -9.84
CA THR A 12 22.42 -8.15 -10.37
C THR A 12 23.52 -8.51 -9.37
N LEU A 13 24.12 -7.53 -8.70
CA LEU A 13 25.12 -7.76 -7.64
C LEU A 13 24.52 -8.49 -6.44
N VAL A 14 23.28 -8.18 -6.07
CA VAL A 14 22.55 -8.92 -5.05
C VAL A 14 22.31 -10.35 -5.52
N GLY A 15 21.83 -10.57 -6.74
CA GLY A 15 21.66 -11.92 -7.30
C GLY A 15 22.97 -12.74 -7.30
N LEU A 16 24.10 -12.12 -7.66
CA LEU A 16 25.42 -12.73 -7.60
C LEU A 16 25.84 -13.03 -6.16
N TYR A 17 25.62 -12.10 -5.23
CA TYR A 17 25.89 -12.33 -3.81
C TYR A 17 25.10 -13.53 -3.27
N LEU A 18 23.81 -13.63 -3.61
CA LEU A 18 22.97 -14.74 -3.20
C LEU A 18 23.40 -16.06 -3.81
N TYR A 19 23.78 -16.07 -5.09
CA TYR A 19 24.26 -17.27 -5.78
C TYR A 19 25.57 -17.80 -5.19
N PHE A 20 26.50 -16.90 -4.87
CA PHE A 20 27.86 -17.29 -4.47
C PHE A 20 28.05 -17.41 -2.95
N PHE A 21 27.31 -16.64 -2.14
CA PHE A 21 27.58 -16.49 -0.70
C PHE A 21 26.46 -16.99 0.20
N THR A 22 25.26 -17.30 -0.33
CA THR A 22 24.16 -17.82 0.46
C THR A 22 23.98 -19.32 0.19
N LYS A 23 23.93 -20.14 1.26
CA LYS A 23 23.72 -21.60 1.18
C LYS A 23 22.23 -21.99 1.19
N GLU A 24 21.35 -21.00 1.35
CA GLU A 24 19.89 -21.21 1.34
C GLU A 24 19.39 -21.50 -0.07
N PRO A 25 18.38 -22.38 -0.23
CA PRO A 25 17.76 -22.65 -1.51
C PRO A 25 16.96 -21.42 -1.96
N VAL A 26 17.59 -20.57 -2.77
CA VAL A 26 16.93 -19.40 -3.36
C VAL A 26 15.96 -19.83 -4.46
N ALA A 27 14.71 -19.37 -4.37
CA ALA A 27 13.72 -19.55 -5.43
C ALA A 27 14.01 -18.60 -6.61
N TRP A 28 14.93 -19.01 -7.49
CA TRP A 28 15.35 -18.23 -8.65
C TRP A 28 14.20 -17.69 -9.53
N PRO A 29 13.13 -18.45 -9.84
CA PRO A 29 12.00 -17.90 -10.60
C PRO A 29 11.33 -16.71 -9.92
N SER A 30 11.19 -16.76 -8.60
CA SER A 30 10.63 -15.68 -7.79
C SER A 30 11.54 -14.46 -7.75
N PHE A 31 12.85 -14.69 -7.62
CA PHE A 31 13.85 -13.63 -7.69
C PHE A 31 13.83 -12.90 -9.03
N PHE A 32 13.78 -13.62 -10.15
CA PHE A 32 13.69 -13.00 -11.48
C PHE A 32 12.38 -12.24 -11.69
N SER A 33 11.25 -12.79 -11.21
CA SER A 33 9.95 -12.11 -11.25
C SER A 33 9.97 -10.80 -10.45
N MET A 34 10.58 -10.81 -9.27
CA MET A 34 10.80 -9.62 -8.44
C MET A 34 11.69 -8.60 -9.15
N MET A 35 12.79 -9.03 -9.75
CA MET A 35 13.69 -8.16 -10.49
C MET A 35 12.96 -7.48 -11.65
N ALA A 36 12.16 -8.23 -12.41
CA ALA A 36 11.33 -7.69 -13.48
C ALA A 36 10.31 -6.67 -12.95
N PHE A 37 9.66 -6.96 -11.81
CA PHE A 37 8.74 -6.03 -11.14
C PHE A 37 9.43 -4.73 -10.73
N TYR A 38 10.56 -4.79 -10.02
CA TYR A 38 11.27 -3.58 -9.59
C TYR A 38 11.79 -2.75 -10.77
N ILE A 39 12.27 -3.40 -11.83
CA ILE A 39 12.67 -2.71 -13.05
C ILE A 39 11.47 -2.01 -13.69
N LEU A 40 10.31 -2.68 -13.79
CA LEU A 40 9.09 -2.09 -14.32
C LEU A 40 8.65 -0.86 -13.50
N ILE A 41 8.64 -0.96 -12.17
CA ILE A 41 8.26 0.16 -11.29
C ILE A 41 9.24 1.31 -11.44
N PHE A 42 10.54 1.04 -11.44
CA PHE A 42 11.55 2.07 -11.58
C PHE A 42 11.48 2.76 -12.95
N LEU A 43 11.27 2.00 -14.03
CA LEU A 43 11.07 2.56 -15.37
C LEU A 43 9.81 3.43 -15.44
N THR A 44 8.73 2.97 -14.82
CA THR A 44 7.46 3.72 -14.73
C THR A 44 7.66 5.03 -13.98
N GLY A 45 8.34 5.00 -12.83
CA GLY A 45 8.65 6.18 -12.03
C GLY A 45 9.61 7.14 -12.75
N ALA A 46 10.63 6.61 -13.43
CA ALA A 46 11.55 7.41 -14.23
C ALA A 46 10.87 8.06 -15.45
N TYR A 47 9.93 7.37 -16.09
CA TYR A 47 9.09 7.95 -17.14
C TYR A 47 8.15 9.02 -16.57
N ALA A 48 7.49 8.75 -15.47
CA ALA A 48 6.61 9.72 -14.82
C ALA A 48 7.37 10.97 -14.34
N ALA A 49 8.65 10.84 -13.97
CA ALA A 49 9.50 11.98 -13.66
C ALA A 49 9.69 12.93 -14.86
N THR A 50 9.64 12.44 -16.11
CA THR A 50 9.73 13.30 -17.31
C THR A 50 8.43 14.02 -17.63
N LEU A 51 7.29 13.58 -17.06
CA LEU A 51 6.00 14.28 -17.16
C LEU A 51 5.95 15.54 -16.28
N ARG A 52 6.97 15.78 -15.45
CA ARG A 52 7.02 16.94 -14.59
C ARG A 52 7.38 18.19 -15.40
N GLU A 53 6.42 19.11 -15.52
CA GLU A 53 6.61 20.37 -16.26
C GLU A 53 7.52 21.40 -15.55
N SER A 54 7.66 21.33 -14.22
CA SER A 54 8.42 22.31 -13.44
C SER A 54 9.25 21.67 -12.32
N GLU A 55 10.49 22.14 -12.11
CA GLU A 55 11.36 21.68 -11.02
C GLU A 55 11.08 22.31 -9.65
N ASP A 56 10.08 23.19 -9.57
CA ASP A 56 9.70 23.84 -8.31
C ASP A 56 9.05 22.85 -7.32
N THR A 57 9.01 23.25 -6.05
CA THR A 57 8.45 22.48 -4.93
C THR A 57 6.99 22.11 -5.18
N GLN A 58 6.20 22.96 -5.87
CA GLN A 58 4.84 22.60 -6.30
C GLN A 58 4.80 21.48 -7.34
N GLY A 59 5.77 21.45 -8.26
CA GLY A 59 5.92 20.37 -9.23
C GLY A 59 6.29 19.05 -8.55
N PHE A 60 7.15 19.10 -7.54
CA PHE A 60 7.59 17.93 -6.78
C PHE A 60 6.52 17.38 -5.82
N LEU A 61 5.94 18.24 -4.97
CA LEU A 61 5.01 17.84 -3.91
C LEU A 61 3.55 17.74 -4.37
N LEU A 62 3.14 18.53 -5.37
CA LEU A 62 1.73 18.61 -5.78
C LEU A 62 1.49 18.17 -7.23
N ALA A 63 2.53 17.68 -7.93
CA ALA A 63 2.43 17.30 -9.34
C ALA A 63 1.86 18.45 -10.20
N GLY A 64 2.16 19.71 -9.84
CA GLY A 64 1.60 20.91 -10.49
C GLY A 64 0.08 21.06 -10.37
N ARG A 65 -0.59 20.26 -9.52
CA ARG A 65 -2.06 20.15 -9.43
C ARG A 65 -2.75 19.73 -10.72
N GLN A 66 -2.01 19.02 -11.58
CA GLN A 66 -2.50 18.56 -12.88
C GLN A 66 -2.84 17.06 -12.91
N LEU A 67 -2.72 16.36 -11.78
CA LEU A 67 -3.06 14.93 -11.70
C LEU A 67 -4.53 14.71 -12.12
N PRO A 68 -4.78 13.88 -13.15
CA PRO A 68 -6.12 13.45 -13.51
C PRO A 68 -6.81 12.78 -12.33
N LEU A 69 -8.12 13.02 -12.18
CA LEU A 69 -8.90 12.50 -11.06
C LEU A 69 -8.79 10.97 -10.92
N TRP A 70 -8.78 10.23 -12.03
CA TRP A 70 -8.66 8.78 -11.99
C TRP A 70 -7.32 8.34 -11.39
N ILE A 71 -6.18 8.90 -11.84
CA ILE A 71 -4.86 8.62 -11.25
C ILE A 71 -4.85 8.98 -9.76
N ALA A 72 -5.41 10.15 -9.39
CA ALA A 72 -5.50 10.59 -8.01
C ALA A 72 -6.28 9.59 -7.11
N VAL A 73 -7.40 9.05 -7.60
CA VAL A 73 -8.17 8.02 -6.88
C VAL A 73 -7.36 6.74 -6.71
N PHE A 74 -6.64 6.30 -7.75
CA PHE A 74 -5.80 5.10 -7.68
C PHE A 74 -4.64 5.24 -6.68
N THR A 75 -3.87 6.33 -6.72
CA THR A 75 -2.76 6.56 -5.78
C THR A 75 -3.24 6.73 -4.34
N MET A 76 -4.35 7.47 -4.14
CA MET A 76 -4.95 7.59 -2.81
C MET A 76 -5.42 6.24 -2.26
N SER A 77 -5.95 5.37 -3.12
CA SER A 77 -6.35 4.01 -2.70
C SER A 77 -5.14 3.12 -2.45
N ALA A 78 -4.13 3.18 -3.30
CA ALA A 78 -2.89 2.41 -3.19
C ALA A 78 -2.13 2.71 -1.89
N THR A 79 -2.16 3.97 -1.43
CA THR A 79 -1.54 4.40 -0.17
C THR A 79 -2.05 3.61 1.04
N TRP A 80 -3.33 3.20 1.03
CA TRP A 80 -3.94 2.42 2.11
C TRP A 80 -3.84 0.91 1.88
N ILE A 81 -3.82 0.48 0.63
CA ILE A 81 -3.76 -0.95 0.26
C ILE A 81 -2.30 -1.41 0.27
N GLY A 82 -1.75 -1.59 1.47
CA GLY A 82 -0.40 -2.13 1.70
C GLY A 82 -0.37 -3.63 2.02
N GLY A 83 0.84 -4.21 2.12
CA GLY A 83 1.03 -5.62 2.48
C GLY A 83 0.42 -5.98 3.84
N GLY A 84 0.53 -5.09 4.83
CA GLY A 84 -0.11 -5.27 6.14
C GLY A 84 -1.64 -5.25 6.06
N TYR A 85 -2.21 -4.41 5.19
CA TYR A 85 -3.65 -4.36 4.97
C TYR A 85 -4.18 -5.66 4.34
N ILE A 86 -3.50 -6.18 3.30
CA ILE A 86 -3.92 -7.41 2.61
C ILE A 86 -3.79 -8.61 3.54
N ASN A 87 -2.63 -8.80 4.17
CA ASN A 87 -2.38 -9.94 5.04
C ASN A 87 -3.25 -9.89 6.30
N GLY A 88 -3.38 -8.71 6.92
CA GLY A 88 -4.24 -8.53 8.09
C GLY A 88 -5.72 -8.77 7.74
N THR A 89 -6.21 -8.25 6.62
CA THR A 89 -7.58 -8.50 6.17
C THR A 89 -7.83 -9.99 5.89
N ALA A 90 -6.87 -10.68 5.28
CA ALA A 90 -6.96 -12.12 5.02
C ALA A 90 -7.00 -12.92 6.33
N GLU A 91 -6.15 -12.57 7.31
CA GLU A 91 -6.12 -13.20 8.63
C GLU A 91 -7.43 -12.99 9.42
N TYR A 92 -7.96 -11.76 9.43
CA TYR A 92 -9.25 -11.46 10.06
C TYR A 92 -10.41 -12.17 9.37
N ALA A 93 -10.43 -12.19 8.03
CA ALA A 93 -11.45 -12.93 7.27
C ALA A 93 -11.41 -14.44 7.58
N ALA A 94 -10.21 -15.01 7.75
CA ALA A 94 -10.03 -16.44 8.00
C ALA A 94 -10.28 -16.85 9.47
N SER A 95 -10.06 -15.96 10.43
CA SER A 95 -10.21 -16.24 11.87
C SER A 95 -11.55 -15.83 12.46
N SER A 96 -12.06 -14.66 12.04
CA SER A 96 -13.24 -14.01 12.64
C SER A 96 -14.40 -13.87 11.66
N GLY A 97 -14.14 -14.08 10.36
CA GLY A 97 -15.14 -13.98 9.30
C GLY A 97 -15.23 -12.59 8.68
N LEU A 98 -15.86 -12.53 7.50
CA LEU A 98 -16.02 -11.34 6.68
C LEU A 98 -16.74 -10.18 7.38
N VAL A 99 -17.59 -10.48 8.37
CA VAL A 99 -18.32 -9.44 9.13
C VAL A 99 -17.36 -8.47 9.81
N TRP A 100 -16.18 -8.91 10.23
CA TRP A 100 -15.19 -8.07 10.91
C TRP A 100 -14.23 -7.32 9.96
N VAL A 101 -14.37 -7.53 8.65
CA VAL A 101 -13.57 -6.84 7.62
C VAL A 101 -14.18 -5.46 7.31
N GLN A 102 -14.09 -4.56 8.27
CA GLN A 102 -14.69 -3.22 8.17
C GLN A 102 -13.76 -2.16 7.56
N ALA A 103 -12.44 -2.36 7.68
CA ALA A 103 -11.41 -1.41 7.23
C ALA A 103 -11.62 -0.88 5.81
N PRO A 104 -11.95 -1.70 4.78
CA PRO A 104 -12.18 -1.18 3.43
C PRO A 104 -13.28 -0.11 3.38
N TRP A 105 -14.38 -0.33 4.12
CA TRP A 105 -15.51 0.59 4.15
C TRP A 105 -15.16 1.89 4.88
N GLY A 106 -14.47 1.78 6.02
CA GLY A 106 -14.01 2.93 6.79
C GLY A 106 -13.05 3.82 5.99
N TYR A 107 -12.08 3.23 5.31
CA TYR A 107 -11.14 3.97 4.47
C TYR A 107 -11.81 4.59 3.25
N ALA A 108 -12.64 3.84 2.52
CA ALA A 108 -13.35 4.39 1.37
C ALA A 108 -14.25 5.56 1.75
N LEU A 109 -15.02 5.44 2.83
CA LEU A 109 -15.92 6.48 3.29
C LEU A 109 -15.15 7.71 3.79
N SER A 110 -14.06 7.52 4.55
CA SER A 110 -13.25 8.63 5.06
C SER A 110 -12.58 9.44 3.94
N LEU A 111 -12.09 8.77 2.89
CA LEU A 111 -11.53 9.43 1.71
C LEU A 111 -12.58 10.20 0.92
N ILE A 112 -13.77 9.63 0.73
CA ILE A 112 -14.88 10.30 0.01
C ILE A 112 -15.36 11.53 0.79
N ILE A 113 -15.67 11.37 2.09
CA ILE A 113 -16.12 12.46 2.95
C ILE A 113 -15.03 13.53 3.05
N GLY A 114 -13.79 13.14 3.31
CA GLY A 114 -12.64 14.02 3.37
C GLY A 114 -12.47 14.84 2.08
N GLY A 115 -12.56 14.18 0.93
CA GLY A 115 -12.49 14.81 -0.38
C GLY A 115 -13.63 15.81 -0.61
N LEU A 116 -14.88 15.44 -0.33
CA LEU A 116 -16.05 16.28 -0.55
C LEU A 116 -16.03 17.57 0.28
N PHE A 117 -15.67 17.47 1.57
CA PHE A 117 -15.71 18.62 2.49
C PHE A 117 -14.44 19.48 2.46
N PHE A 118 -13.26 18.87 2.32
CA PHE A 118 -11.99 19.57 2.51
C PHE A 118 -11.25 19.87 1.20
N ALA A 119 -11.33 19.04 0.16
CA ALA A 119 -10.49 19.20 -1.03
C ALA A 119 -10.69 20.55 -1.73
N ARG A 120 -11.94 21.01 -1.86
CA ARG A 120 -12.24 22.31 -2.48
C ARG A 120 -11.66 23.47 -1.68
N ARG A 121 -11.73 23.42 -0.35
CA ARG A 121 -11.16 24.44 0.54
C ARG A 121 -9.63 24.44 0.44
N MET A 122 -9.01 23.27 0.54
CA MET A 122 -7.55 23.10 0.41
C MET A 122 -7.03 23.68 -0.91
N ARG A 123 -7.71 23.38 -2.02
CA ARG A 123 -7.34 23.91 -3.35
C ARG A 123 -7.52 25.42 -3.45
N ARG A 124 -8.59 26.00 -2.88
CA ARG A 124 -8.85 27.44 -2.94
C ARG A 124 -7.78 28.27 -2.23
N TYR A 125 -7.31 27.81 -1.07
CA TYR A 125 -6.26 28.48 -0.29
C TYR A 125 -4.84 28.13 -0.73
N GLN A 126 -4.70 27.30 -1.77
CA GLN A 126 -3.42 26.88 -2.31
C GLN A 126 -2.50 26.20 -1.28
N PHE A 127 -3.09 25.57 -0.25
CA PHE A 127 -2.35 24.81 0.74
C PHE A 127 -1.59 23.64 0.10
N GLN A 128 -0.42 23.35 0.66
CA GLN A 128 0.49 22.27 0.31
C GLN A 128 0.40 21.13 1.32
N THR A 129 0.24 21.43 2.62
CA THR A 129 0.16 20.41 3.67
C THR A 129 -1.17 20.47 4.43
N MET A 130 -1.53 19.37 5.10
CA MET A 130 -2.70 19.33 6.00
C MET A 130 -2.53 20.25 7.23
N LEU A 131 -1.31 20.69 7.53
CA LEU A 131 -1.01 21.57 8.65
C LEU A 131 -1.12 23.06 8.29
N ASP A 132 -1.11 23.43 7.00
CA ASP A 132 -1.17 24.84 6.58
C ASP A 132 -2.41 25.58 7.08
N PRO A 133 -3.64 25.01 7.08
CA PRO A 133 -4.79 25.66 7.69
C PRO A 133 -4.60 25.91 9.20
N LEU A 134 -3.89 25.02 9.89
CA LEU A 134 -3.61 25.11 11.32
C LEU A 134 -2.51 26.15 11.58
N GLU A 135 -1.50 26.22 10.72
CA GLU A 135 -0.50 27.29 10.73
C GLU A 135 -1.14 28.66 10.53
N GLN A 136 -2.04 28.80 9.55
CA GLN A 136 -2.73 30.06 9.29
C GLN A 136 -3.58 30.51 10.49
N ARG A 137 -4.20 29.56 11.22
CA ARG A 137 -5.09 29.85 12.34
C ARG A 137 -4.38 30.04 13.67
N PHE A 138 -3.36 29.24 13.97
CA PHE A 138 -2.71 29.16 15.28
C PHE A 138 -1.24 29.60 15.28
N GLY A 139 -0.70 29.93 14.10
CA GLY A 139 0.68 30.36 13.90
C GLY A 139 1.68 29.20 13.79
N LYS A 140 2.88 29.54 13.31
CA LYS A 140 3.98 28.61 13.00
C LYS A 140 4.41 27.74 14.19
N ARG A 141 4.39 28.29 15.40
CA ARG A 141 4.79 27.56 16.61
C ARG A 141 3.84 26.40 16.90
N MET A 142 2.53 26.62 16.76
CA MET A 142 1.54 25.57 16.98
C MET A 142 1.58 24.53 15.86
N ALA A 143 1.73 24.96 14.60
CA ALA A 143 1.89 24.02 13.49
C ALA A 143 3.12 23.11 13.65
N ALA A 144 4.26 23.65 14.12
CA ALA A 144 5.45 22.87 14.41
C ALA A 144 5.23 21.83 15.53
N LEU A 145 4.43 22.16 16.56
CA LEU A 145 4.06 21.19 17.60
C LEU A 145 3.14 20.10 17.05
N LEU A 146 2.16 20.46 16.23
CA LEU A 146 1.22 19.52 15.60
C LEU A 146 1.88 18.63 14.54
N PHE A 147 3.02 19.07 13.99
CA PHE A 147 3.83 18.26 13.08
C PHE A 147 4.48 17.07 13.78
N LEU A 148 4.85 17.16 15.07
CA LEU A 148 5.58 16.09 15.75
C LEU A 148 4.78 14.77 15.82
N PRO A 149 3.51 14.74 16.28
CA PRO A 149 2.72 13.51 16.27
C PRO A 149 2.50 12.96 14.85
N ALA A 150 2.26 13.85 13.87
CA ALA A 150 2.08 13.44 12.48
C ALA A 150 3.34 12.76 11.92
N LEU A 151 4.51 13.36 12.13
CA LEU A 151 5.79 12.81 11.73
C LEU A 151 6.05 11.45 12.40
N THR A 152 5.81 11.34 13.70
CA THR A 152 5.99 10.09 14.43
C THR A 152 5.07 8.99 13.90
N GLY A 153 3.80 9.32 13.61
CA GLY A 153 2.85 8.40 12.99
C GLY A 153 3.34 7.88 11.63
N GLU A 154 3.80 8.77 10.76
CA GLU A 154 4.34 8.41 9.44
C GLU A 154 5.61 7.53 9.52
N ILE A 155 6.48 7.78 10.51
CA ILE A 155 7.68 6.96 10.74
C ILE A 155 7.28 5.53 11.12
N PHE A 156 6.34 5.37 12.06
CA PHE A 156 5.88 4.03 12.49
C PHE A 156 5.13 3.31 11.38
N TRP A 157 4.29 4.03 10.63
CA TRP A 157 3.57 3.49 9.48
C TRP A 157 4.53 2.99 8.39
N THR A 158 5.51 3.82 8.02
CA THR A 158 6.54 3.46 7.04
C THR A 158 7.35 2.25 7.50
N ALA A 159 7.75 2.20 8.78
CA ALA A 159 8.46 1.06 9.34
C ALA A 159 7.63 -0.23 9.25
N ALA A 160 6.34 -0.18 9.60
CA ALA A 160 5.44 -1.34 9.52
C ALA A 160 5.30 -1.87 8.08
N ILE A 161 5.15 -0.97 7.10
CA ILE A 161 5.05 -1.35 5.68
C ILE A 161 6.36 -1.95 5.17
N LEU A 162 7.51 -1.34 5.49
CA LEU A 162 8.81 -1.86 5.09
C LEU A 162 9.10 -3.23 5.71
N THR A 163 8.71 -3.45 6.96
CA THR A 163 8.80 -4.77 7.61
C THR A 163 7.89 -5.79 6.91
N ALA A 164 6.63 -5.45 6.66
CA ALA A 164 5.71 -6.35 5.96
C ALA A 164 6.28 -6.74 4.57
N LEU A 165 6.71 -5.74 3.80
CA LEU A 165 7.35 -5.92 2.50
C LEU A 165 8.58 -6.84 2.60
N GLY A 166 9.49 -6.56 3.53
CA GLY A 166 10.71 -7.32 3.74
C GLY A 166 10.47 -8.76 4.22
N THR A 167 9.46 -9.00 5.06
CA THR A 167 9.08 -10.37 5.48
C THR A 167 8.51 -11.19 4.33
N THR A 168 7.67 -10.59 3.48
CA THR A 168 7.17 -11.26 2.26
C THR A 168 8.31 -11.56 1.29
N PHE A 169 9.27 -10.64 1.14
CA PHE A 169 10.45 -10.89 0.31
C PHE A 169 11.36 -11.98 0.88
N GLY A 170 11.64 -11.95 2.18
CA GLY A 170 12.45 -12.95 2.86
C GLY A 170 11.88 -14.36 2.69
N THR A 171 10.56 -14.52 2.82
CA THR A 171 9.88 -15.81 2.63
C THR A 171 9.88 -16.31 1.20
N ILE A 172 9.73 -15.42 0.20
CA ILE A 172 9.68 -15.81 -1.21
C ILE A 172 11.07 -16.15 -1.77
N VAL A 173 12.10 -15.37 -1.39
CA VAL A 173 13.46 -15.49 -1.95
C VAL A 173 14.36 -16.39 -1.08
N GLY A 174 13.99 -16.63 0.18
CA GLY A 174 14.82 -17.37 1.15
C GLY A 174 15.91 -16.51 1.78
N LEU A 175 15.67 -15.20 1.93
CA LEU A 175 16.63 -14.24 2.50
C LEU A 175 16.31 -13.91 3.94
N ASP A 176 17.35 -13.51 4.68
CA ASP A 176 17.16 -12.87 5.98
C ASP A 176 16.24 -11.64 5.83
N THR A 177 15.35 -11.49 6.81
CA THR A 177 14.32 -10.43 6.82
C THR A 177 14.98 -9.05 6.83
N THR A 178 16.05 -8.86 7.60
CA THR A 178 16.74 -7.57 7.71
C THR A 178 17.31 -7.13 6.36
N THR A 179 17.96 -8.06 5.65
CA THR A 179 18.54 -7.80 4.33
C THR A 179 17.46 -7.43 3.31
N SER A 180 16.33 -8.14 3.36
CA SER A 180 15.18 -7.90 2.47
C SER A 180 14.53 -6.53 2.71
N ILE A 181 14.41 -6.10 3.96
CA ILE A 181 13.91 -4.77 4.34
C ILE A 181 14.84 -3.68 3.78
N VAL A 182 16.15 -3.77 4.04
CA VAL A 182 17.13 -2.75 3.62
C VAL A 182 17.15 -2.59 2.10
N LEU A 183 17.13 -3.70 1.37
CA LEU A 183 17.10 -3.68 -0.09
C LEU A 183 15.82 -3.02 -0.62
N SER A 184 14.67 -3.39 -0.09
CA SER A 184 13.38 -2.85 -0.54
C SER A 184 13.24 -1.36 -0.20
N ALA A 185 13.74 -0.94 0.97
CA ALA A 185 13.80 0.47 1.37
C ALA A 185 14.71 1.28 0.44
N ALA A 186 15.90 0.78 0.11
CA ALA A 186 16.83 1.46 -0.78
C ALA A 186 16.23 1.70 -2.17
N ILE A 187 15.57 0.70 -2.75
CA ILE A 187 14.88 0.84 -4.05
C ILE A 187 13.75 1.86 -3.96
N THR A 188 12.94 1.78 -2.90
CA THR A 188 11.80 2.68 -2.69
C THR A 188 12.20 4.13 -2.55
N ILE A 189 13.24 4.40 -1.75
CA ILE A 189 13.81 5.73 -1.60
C ILE A 189 14.36 6.23 -2.94
N ALA A 190 15.05 5.39 -3.71
CA ALA A 190 15.65 5.78 -4.97
C ALA A 190 14.62 6.28 -6.02
N TYR A 191 13.52 5.54 -6.26
CA TYR A 191 12.52 5.98 -7.25
C TYR A 191 11.63 7.12 -6.74
N THR A 192 11.38 7.20 -5.43
CA THR A 192 10.54 8.25 -4.84
C THR A 192 11.27 9.59 -4.81
N ALA A 193 12.55 9.58 -4.40
CA ALA A 193 13.37 10.79 -4.33
C ALA A 193 13.61 11.43 -5.71
N LEU A 194 13.76 10.60 -6.75
CA LEU A 194 14.04 11.08 -8.11
C LEU A 194 12.80 11.60 -8.84
N GLY A 195 11.61 11.11 -8.51
CA GLY A 195 10.43 11.29 -9.35
C GLY A 195 9.32 12.20 -8.80
N GLY A 196 9.26 12.47 -7.50
CA GLY A 196 8.20 13.28 -6.88
C GLY A 196 6.79 12.69 -7.04
N LEU A 197 5.74 13.49 -6.80
CA LEU A 197 4.36 12.98 -6.73
C LEU A 197 3.86 12.32 -8.03
N TRP A 198 4.29 12.81 -9.21
CA TRP A 198 3.93 12.18 -10.50
C TRP A 198 4.46 10.75 -10.61
N SER A 199 5.70 10.53 -10.17
CA SER A 199 6.31 9.20 -10.12
C SER A 199 5.53 8.26 -9.22
N VAL A 200 5.27 8.69 -7.98
CA VAL A 200 4.50 7.92 -7.00
C VAL A 200 3.12 7.57 -7.56
N ALA A 201 2.40 8.55 -8.10
CA ALA A 201 1.03 8.33 -8.56
C ALA A 201 0.93 7.34 -9.72
N LEU A 202 1.88 7.34 -10.66
CA LEU A 202 1.89 6.39 -11.77
C LEU A 202 2.41 5.01 -11.35
N THR A 203 3.41 4.94 -10.46
CA THR A 203 3.86 3.67 -9.92
C THR A 203 2.77 2.99 -9.12
N ASP A 204 2.02 3.74 -8.30
CA ASP A 204 0.89 3.25 -7.53
C ASP A 204 -0.20 2.68 -8.43
N PHE A 205 -0.51 3.36 -9.53
CA PHE A 205 -1.49 2.88 -10.50
C PHE A 205 -1.09 1.52 -11.09
N VAL A 206 0.16 1.37 -11.52
CA VAL A 206 0.68 0.11 -12.07
C VAL A 206 0.71 -0.98 -10.98
N GLN A 207 1.17 -0.66 -9.78
CA GLN A 207 1.23 -1.60 -8.65
C GLN A 207 -0.15 -2.10 -8.27
N LEU A 208 -1.14 -1.21 -8.21
CA LEU A 208 -2.50 -1.59 -7.85
C LEU A 208 -3.16 -2.48 -8.92
N ILE A 209 -2.91 -2.22 -10.22
CA ILE A 209 -3.36 -3.11 -11.30
C ILE A 209 -2.74 -4.50 -11.17
N LEU A 210 -1.43 -4.57 -10.94
CA LEU A 210 -0.72 -5.85 -10.79
C LEU A 210 -1.23 -6.62 -9.57
N LEU A 211 -1.49 -5.92 -8.47
CA LEU A 211 -2.07 -6.48 -7.25
C LEU A 211 -3.47 -7.04 -7.52
N LEU A 212 -4.36 -6.25 -8.12
CA LEU A 212 -5.72 -6.69 -8.46
C LEU A 212 -5.68 -7.88 -9.40
N GLY A 213 -4.86 -7.82 -10.45
CA GLY A 213 -4.66 -8.92 -11.39
C GLY A 213 -4.16 -10.20 -10.70
N GLY A 214 -3.19 -10.07 -9.79
CA GLY A 214 -2.70 -11.17 -8.97
C GLY A 214 -3.80 -11.79 -8.10
N LEU A 215 -4.61 -10.95 -7.44
CA LEU A 215 -5.73 -11.42 -6.62
C LEU A 215 -6.78 -12.16 -7.48
N PHE A 216 -7.12 -11.62 -8.66
CA PHE A 216 -8.04 -12.26 -9.60
C PHE A 216 -7.53 -13.60 -10.13
N LEU A 217 -6.20 -13.79 -10.24
CA LEU A 217 -5.60 -15.08 -10.62
C LEU A 217 -5.59 -16.08 -9.47
N VAL A 218 -5.38 -15.64 -8.23
CA VAL A 218 -5.32 -16.52 -7.06
C VAL A 218 -6.71 -17.08 -6.71
N VAL A 219 -7.77 -16.30 -6.84
CA VAL A 219 -9.15 -16.74 -6.51
C VAL A 219 -9.57 -18.04 -7.22
N PRO A 220 -9.53 -18.17 -8.56
CA PRO A 220 -9.94 -19.41 -9.23
C PRO A 220 -9.05 -20.60 -8.87
N PHE A 221 -7.75 -20.37 -8.66
CA PHE A 221 -6.83 -21.42 -8.21
C PHE A 221 -7.15 -21.89 -6.79
N ALA A 222 -7.45 -20.98 -5.87
CA ALA A 222 -7.88 -21.35 -4.53
C ALA A 222 -9.21 -22.13 -4.58
N LEU A 223 -10.20 -21.63 -5.35
CA LEU A 223 -11.50 -22.27 -5.49
C LEU A 223 -11.42 -23.68 -6.08
N SER A 224 -10.49 -23.95 -7.01
CA SER A 224 -10.33 -25.30 -7.57
C SER A 224 -9.85 -26.33 -6.54
N HIS A 225 -9.17 -25.90 -5.46
CA HIS A 225 -8.70 -26.79 -4.40
C HIS A 225 -9.76 -27.09 -3.33
N VAL A 226 -10.77 -26.23 -3.19
CA VAL A 226 -11.87 -26.40 -2.21
C VAL A 226 -13.18 -26.88 -2.84
N GLY A 227 -13.17 -27.28 -4.11
CA GLY A 227 -14.37 -27.82 -4.79
C GLY A 227 -15.31 -26.76 -5.37
N GLY A 228 -14.82 -25.54 -5.59
CA GLY A 228 -15.57 -24.44 -6.21
C GLY A 228 -16.17 -23.46 -5.20
N TRP A 229 -16.82 -22.42 -5.73
CA TRP A 229 -17.42 -21.34 -4.93
C TRP A 229 -18.49 -21.84 -3.97
N ASP A 230 -19.36 -22.75 -4.42
CA ASP A 230 -20.47 -23.23 -3.60
C ASP A 230 -19.98 -24.02 -2.39
N ALA A 231 -18.98 -24.89 -2.58
CA ALA A 231 -18.36 -25.64 -1.50
C ALA A 231 -17.65 -24.72 -0.50
N ALA A 232 -16.89 -23.73 -1.00
CA ALA A 232 -16.26 -22.72 -0.16
C ALA A 232 -17.28 -21.90 0.65
N TRP A 233 -18.37 -21.47 0.02
CA TRP A 233 -19.42 -20.69 0.68
C TRP A 233 -20.23 -21.51 1.70
N GLN A 234 -20.45 -22.80 1.43
CA GLN A 234 -21.07 -23.71 2.39
C GLN A 234 -20.17 -23.91 3.61
N ALA A 235 -18.89 -24.24 3.41
CA ALA A 235 -17.92 -24.38 4.50
C ALA A 235 -17.81 -23.10 5.33
N TYR A 236 -17.82 -21.93 4.67
CA TYR A 236 -17.82 -20.64 5.35
C TYR A 236 -19.06 -20.43 6.23
N ARG A 237 -20.26 -20.76 5.72
CA ARG A 237 -21.51 -20.68 6.49
C ARG A 237 -21.58 -21.68 7.63
N GLU A 238 -21.00 -22.87 7.48
CA GLU A 238 -20.91 -23.85 8.56
C GLU A 238 -19.97 -23.38 9.66
N LEU A 239 -18.84 -22.77 9.30
CA LEU A 239 -17.85 -22.29 10.24
C LEU A 239 -18.34 -21.09 11.07
N TYR A 240 -19.01 -20.13 10.42
CA TYR A 240 -19.40 -18.86 11.05
C TYR A 240 -20.90 -18.74 11.34
N GLY A 241 -21.72 -19.68 10.89
CA GLY A 241 -23.15 -19.70 11.15
C GLY A 241 -23.83 -18.38 10.73
N PRO A 242 -24.63 -17.75 11.61
CA PRO A 242 -25.29 -16.48 11.31
C PRO A 242 -24.31 -15.30 11.08
N ALA A 243 -23.05 -15.41 11.53
CA ALA A 243 -22.00 -14.40 11.32
C ALA A 243 -21.34 -14.49 9.94
N ALA A 244 -21.72 -15.48 9.11
CA ALA A 244 -21.31 -15.61 7.72
C ALA A 244 -21.98 -14.56 6.80
N SER A 245 -21.81 -13.29 7.12
CA SER A 245 -22.42 -12.16 6.42
C SER A 245 -21.45 -10.99 6.35
N LEU A 246 -21.66 -10.09 5.39
CA LEU A 246 -20.87 -8.86 5.27
C LEU A 246 -21.30 -7.77 6.26
N LEU A 247 -22.53 -7.85 6.77
CA LEU A 247 -23.11 -6.85 7.65
C LEU A 247 -23.44 -7.47 9.01
N PRO A 248 -23.23 -6.75 10.11
CA PRO A 248 -23.50 -7.26 11.44
C PRO A 248 -25.01 -7.44 11.62
N SER A 249 -25.41 -8.53 12.25
CA SER A 249 -26.78 -8.69 12.75
C SER A 249 -26.76 -9.02 14.23
N ARG A 250 -27.77 -8.55 14.97
CA ARG A 250 -27.89 -8.87 16.41
C ARG A 250 -28.03 -10.37 16.65
N GLN A 251 -28.65 -11.07 15.71
CA GLN A 251 -28.79 -12.53 15.74
C GLN A 251 -27.43 -13.24 15.56
N ALA A 252 -26.50 -12.62 14.83
CA ALA A 252 -25.18 -13.16 14.56
C ALA A 252 -24.13 -12.83 15.61
N LEU A 253 -24.14 -11.60 16.12
CA LEU A 253 -23.08 -11.10 17.00
C LEU A 253 -23.51 -10.99 18.47
N GLY A 254 -24.81 -11.13 18.77
CA GLY A 254 -25.32 -11.03 20.14
C GLY A 254 -24.90 -9.72 20.82
N SER A 255 -24.24 -9.83 21.98
CA SER A 255 -23.68 -8.70 22.73
C SER A 255 -22.55 -7.98 22.00
N TYR A 256 -21.81 -8.67 21.12
CA TYR A 256 -20.71 -8.09 20.33
C TYR A 256 -21.21 -7.23 19.16
N TYR A 257 -22.53 -7.18 18.91
CA TYR A 257 -23.10 -6.30 17.88
C TYR A 257 -22.74 -4.82 18.10
N TRP A 258 -22.72 -4.37 19.36
CA TRP A 258 -22.36 -2.98 19.67
C TRP A 258 -20.86 -2.74 19.52
N ASN A 259 -20.05 -3.73 19.92
CA ASN A 259 -18.61 -3.68 19.71
C ASN A 259 -18.25 -3.56 18.24
N TRP A 260 -19.07 -4.12 17.33
CA TRP A 260 -18.86 -3.99 15.89
C TRP A 260 -18.89 -2.53 15.42
N TRP A 261 -19.78 -1.69 15.97
CA TRP A 261 -19.87 -0.27 15.61
C TRP A 261 -18.77 0.58 16.22
N ASP A 262 -18.27 0.17 17.38
CA ASP A 262 -17.16 0.83 18.08
C ASP A 262 -15.79 0.25 17.67
N TYR A 263 -15.78 -0.75 16.78
CA TYR A 263 -14.55 -1.40 16.31
C TYR A 263 -13.81 -0.49 15.33
N ALA A 264 -12.86 0.28 15.84
CA ALA A 264 -11.89 0.99 15.02
C ALA A 264 -10.79 -0.01 14.60
N LEU A 265 -10.75 -0.34 13.31
CA LEU A 265 -9.54 -0.91 12.68
C LEU A 265 -8.49 0.20 12.48
#